data_AF-A0A370U8Q0-F1
#
_entry.id   AF-A0A370U8Q0-F1
#
_cell.length_a   1.000
_cell.length_b   1.000
_cell.length_c   1.000
_cell.angle_alpha   90.00
_cell.angle_beta   90.00
_cell.angle_gamma   90.00
#
_symmetry.space_group_name_H-M   'P 1'
#
loop_
_entity.id
_entity.type
_entity.pdbx_description
1 polymer ?
#
loop_
_entity_poly.entity_id
_entity_poly.type
_entity_poly.pdbx_seq_one_letter_code
_entity_poly.pdbx_strand_id
1 'polypeptide(L)'
;MNKYTHHHIERFYEKFINRSFDQDDIAMFIVLSRDYTPKGSIFRELGDFLAHPDEKDRGLVIMAFRDVIDFFDDNTIETFAGAELPKKRNSGIGALDEVKASLCSIFTLVGINHPIESTNELRFRDFVFCLIFLLGNFRLKMNGQLVEIQVKYGNGLSLSVSYESASYDRHYLSLKLMLLCGVWPQCISSDYEKDLSGYIVRRFSNGNLGAIPYRLDVPDLNADMRSYERGMVWPLNDYKF
;
A
#
# COMPACT_ATOMS: atom_id res chain seq x y z
N MET A 1 20.31 -8.44 -12.99
CA MET A 1 18.98 -8.16 -13.56
C MET A 1 19.00 -8.49 -15.05
N ASN A 2 17.96 -9.14 -15.59
CA ASN A 2 17.90 -9.39 -17.04
C ASN A 2 17.57 -8.09 -17.82
N LYS A 3 17.84 -8.06 -19.13
CA LYS A 3 17.65 -6.85 -19.96
C LYS A 3 16.20 -6.35 -20.01
N TYR A 4 15.23 -7.27 -19.99
CA TYR A 4 13.81 -6.95 -20.03
C TYR A 4 13.40 -6.20 -18.74
N THR A 5 13.71 -6.77 -17.58
CA THR A 5 13.46 -6.11 -16.29
C THR A 5 14.15 -4.76 -16.23
N HIS A 6 15.44 -4.69 -16.61
CA HIS A 6 16.20 -3.42 -16.59
C HIS A 6 15.48 -2.31 -17.35
N HIS A 7 15.13 -2.58 -18.62
CA HIS A 7 14.42 -1.64 -19.47
C HIS A 7 13.10 -1.16 -18.87
N HIS A 8 12.31 -2.07 -18.29
CA HIS A 8 11.03 -1.71 -17.70
C HIS A 8 11.16 -0.93 -16.39
N ILE A 9 12.20 -1.18 -15.59
CA ILE A 9 12.49 -0.37 -14.40
C ILE A 9 12.92 1.05 -14.79
N GLU A 10 13.74 1.21 -15.84
CA GLU A 10 14.10 2.54 -16.37
C GLU A 10 12.86 3.30 -16.89
N ARG A 11 12.00 2.62 -17.66
CA ARG A 11 10.75 3.23 -18.13
C ARG A 11 9.80 3.60 -16.99
N PHE A 12 9.73 2.77 -15.96
CA PHE A 12 8.97 3.11 -14.76
C PHE A 12 9.57 4.32 -14.05
N TYR A 13 10.90 4.41 -13.96
CA TYR A 13 11.56 5.59 -13.40
C TYR A 13 11.18 6.88 -14.17
N GLU A 14 11.16 6.85 -15.50
CA GLU A 14 10.68 8.00 -16.29
C GLU A 14 9.24 8.39 -15.92
N LYS A 15 8.34 7.41 -15.79
CA LYS A 15 6.96 7.67 -15.33
C LYS A 15 6.94 8.22 -13.90
N PHE A 16 7.78 7.69 -13.01
CA PHE A 16 7.90 8.13 -11.62
C PHE A 16 8.29 9.61 -11.56
N ILE A 17 9.35 10.00 -12.28
CA ILE A 17 9.80 11.39 -12.38
C ILE A 17 8.71 12.30 -12.95
N ASN A 18 8.02 11.86 -14.00
CA ASN A 18 6.97 12.64 -14.67
C ASN A 18 5.59 12.57 -13.98
N ARG A 19 5.44 11.82 -12.88
CA ARG A 19 4.16 11.56 -12.21
C ARG A 19 3.07 11.10 -13.19
N SER A 20 3.43 10.20 -14.10
CA SER A 20 2.52 9.73 -15.17
C SER A 20 2.12 8.26 -15.00
N PHE A 21 2.38 7.67 -13.84
CA PHE A 21 2.02 6.30 -13.51
C PHE A 21 0.69 6.23 -12.75
N ASP A 22 0.11 5.03 -12.71
CA ASP A 22 -1.05 4.68 -11.91
C ASP A 22 -0.84 3.32 -11.18
N GLN A 23 -1.91 2.70 -10.69
CA GLN A 23 -1.81 1.45 -9.93
C GLN A 23 -1.26 0.27 -10.75
N ASP A 24 -1.56 0.18 -12.04
CA ASP A 24 -1.12 -0.96 -12.86
C ASP A 24 0.38 -0.89 -13.14
N ASP A 25 0.88 0.32 -13.34
CA ASP A 25 2.32 0.58 -13.42
C ASP A 25 3.05 0.18 -12.13
N ILE A 26 2.47 0.48 -10.95
CA ILE A 26 3.02 0.02 -9.66
C ILE A 26 3.00 -1.50 -9.57
N ALA A 27 1.88 -2.14 -9.90
CA ALA A 27 1.77 -3.59 -9.84
C ALA A 27 2.82 -4.27 -10.75
N MET A 28 2.98 -3.80 -11.98
CA MET A 28 4.01 -4.29 -12.91
C MET A 28 5.42 -4.04 -12.36
N PHE A 29 5.72 -2.85 -11.85
CA PHE A 29 7.01 -2.53 -11.25
C PHE A 29 7.35 -3.48 -10.08
N ILE A 30 6.40 -3.77 -9.20
CA ILE A 30 6.59 -4.67 -8.07
C ILE A 30 6.83 -6.11 -8.55
N VAL A 31 6.03 -6.60 -9.50
CA VAL A 31 6.20 -7.94 -10.10
C VAL A 31 7.58 -8.11 -10.73
N LEU A 32 8.08 -7.09 -11.43
CA LEU A 32 9.38 -7.11 -12.11
C LEU A 32 10.57 -6.96 -11.15
N SER A 33 10.41 -6.17 -10.10
CA SER A 33 11.46 -5.90 -9.12
C SER A 33 11.58 -6.99 -8.05
N ARG A 34 10.54 -7.83 -7.86
CA ARG A 34 10.45 -8.82 -6.77
C ARG A 34 11.73 -9.61 -6.59
N ASP A 35 12.30 -10.17 -7.67
CA ASP A 35 13.49 -11.03 -7.64
C ASP A 35 14.76 -10.37 -7.16
N TYR A 36 14.76 -9.04 -7.10
CA TYR A 36 15.89 -8.22 -6.70
C TYR A 36 15.68 -7.53 -5.34
N THR A 37 14.59 -7.87 -4.64
CA THR A 37 14.30 -7.38 -3.29
C THR A 37 14.57 -8.44 -2.22
N PRO A 38 14.95 -8.05 -0.99
CA PRO A 38 15.16 -8.98 0.11
C PRO A 38 13.91 -9.83 0.40
N LYS A 39 14.13 -11.10 0.77
CA LYS A 39 13.04 -11.97 1.25
C LYS A 39 12.39 -11.37 2.51
N GLY A 40 11.07 -11.44 2.63
CA GLY A 40 10.32 -10.83 3.72
C GLY A 40 10.05 -9.32 3.56
N SER A 41 10.62 -8.65 2.55
CA SER A 41 10.27 -7.25 2.24
C SER A 41 8.90 -7.17 1.58
N ILE A 42 8.20 -6.04 1.75
CA ILE A 42 6.88 -5.86 1.16
C ILE A 42 6.87 -6.00 -0.38
N PHE A 43 7.91 -5.53 -1.07
CA PHE A 43 8.01 -5.69 -2.53
C PHE A 43 8.19 -7.14 -2.95
N ARG A 44 8.95 -7.93 -2.17
CA ARG A 44 9.08 -9.36 -2.42
C ARG A 44 7.74 -10.07 -2.24
N GLU A 45 7.14 -9.94 -1.06
CA GLU A 45 5.92 -10.69 -0.72
C GLU A 45 4.76 -10.29 -1.65
N LEU A 46 4.57 -8.99 -1.90
CA LEU A 46 3.56 -8.51 -2.82
C LEU A 46 3.84 -8.93 -4.26
N GLY A 47 5.10 -8.85 -4.71
CA GLY A 47 5.48 -9.26 -6.06
C GLY A 47 5.29 -10.75 -6.30
N ASP A 48 5.63 -11.59 -5.33
CA ASP A 48 5.38 -13.02 -5.39
C ASP A 48 3.86 -13.29 -5.42
N PHE A 49 3.09 -12.65 -4.55
CA PHE A 49 1.62 -12.81 -4.54
C PHE A 49 0.95 -12.37 -5.86
N LEU A 50 1.39 -11.26 -6.45
CA LEU A 50 0.86 -10.78 -7.73
C LEU A 50 1.19 -11.73 -8.89
N ALA A 51 2.35 -12.40 -8.84
CA ALA A 51 2.86 -13.27 -9.89
C ALA A 51 2.28 -14.70 -9.88
N HIS A 52 1.60 -15.12 -8.81
CA HIS A 52 1.00 -16.45 -8.66
C HIS A 52 -0.53 -16.36 -8.55
N PRO A 53 -1.27 -16.31 -9.68
CA PRO A 53 -2.73 -16.13 -9.68
C PRO A 53 -3.50 -17.20 -8.89
N ASP A 54 -2.98 -18.41 -8.86
CA ASP A 54 -3.52 -19.58 -8.18
C ASP A 54 -3.40 -19.51 -6.64
N GLU A 55 -2.51 -18.65 -6.13
CA GLU A 55 -2.31 -18.47 -4.69
C GLU A 55 -3.04 -17.23 -4.12
N LYS A 56 -3.74 -16.45 -4.96
CA LYS A 56 -4.39 -15.20 -4.53
C LYS A 56 -5.47 -15.39 -3.48
N ASP A 57 -6.19 -16.51 -3.53
CA ASP A 57 -7.22 -16.84 -2.53
C ASP A 57 -6.63 -17.26 -1.18
N ARG A 58 -5.31 -17.55 -1.12
CA ARG A 58 -4.61 -17.91 0.12
C ARG A 58 -4.21 -16.70 0.96
N GLY A 59 -4.43 -15.48 0.45
CA GLY A 59 -4.04 -14.24 1.11
C GLY A 59 -2.53 -13.96 1.04
N LEU A 60 -2.19 -12.68 1.15
CA LEU A 60 -0.81 -12.20 1.21
C LEU A 60 -0.23 -12.56 2.59
N VAL A 61 0.88 -13.29 2.59
CA VAL A 61 1.63 -13.58 3.82
C VAL A 61 2.64 -12.47 4.00
N ILE A 62 2.69 -11.86 5.19
CA ILE A 62 3.76 -10.92 5.50
C ILE A 62 4.43 -11.29 6.80
N MET A 63 5.64 -11.83 6.64
CA MET A 63 6.42 -12.42 7.73
C MET A 63 6.69 -11.46 8.88
N ALA A 64 6.71 -10.15 8.60
CA ALA A 64 6.96 -9.13 9.62
C ALA A 64 5.89 -9.06 10.72
N PHE A 65 4.66 -9.53 10.49
CA PHE A 65 3.64 -9.58 11.54
C PHE A 65 3.67 -10.83 12.37
N ARG A 66 4.38 -11.87 11.93
CA ARG A 66 4.34 -13.17 12.60
C ARG A 66 4.69 -13.05 14.08
N ASP A 67 5.80 -12.39 14.40
CA ASP A 67 6.24 -12.21 15.80
C ASP A 67 5.22 -11.43 16.66
N VAL A 68 4.49 -10.48 16.06
CA VAL A 68 3.48 -9.67 16.77
C VAL A 68 2.21 -10.48 17.01
N ILE A 69 1.78 -11.24 16.00
CA ILE A 69 0.60 -12.09 16.06
C ILE A 69 0.84 -13.25 17.03
N ASP A 70 1.98 -13.93 16.91
CA ASP A 70 2.36 -15.03 17.79
C ASP A 70 2.42 -14.56 19.26
N PHE A 71 3.02 -13.38 19.53
CA PHE A 71 3.01 -12.81 20.87
C PHE A 71 1.60 -12.48 21.37
N PHE A 72 0.78 -11.85 20.52
CA PHE A 72 -0.58 -11.46 20.89
C PHE A 72 -1.46 -12.68 21.21
N ASP A 73 -1.36 -13.75 20.43
CA ASP A 73 -2.07 -15.00 20.68
C ASP A 73 -1.61 -15.65 21.99
N ASP A 74 -0.31 -15.66 22.26
CA ASP A 74 0.27 -16.24 23.48
C ASP A 74 -0.04 -15.43 24.75
N ASN A 75 -0.26 -14.10 24.61
CA ASN A 75 -0.38 -13.16 25.74
C ASN A 75 -1.64 -12.28 25.63
N THR A 76 -2.74 -12.83 25.10
CA THR A 76 -3.95 -12.04 24.79
C THR A 76 -4.50 -11.35 26.05
N ILE A 77 -4.63 -12.07 27.17
CA ILE A 77 -5.19 -11.53 28.41
C ILE A 77 -4.31 -10.40 28.96
N GLU A 78 -2.99 -10.62 28.98
CA GLU A 78 -2.00 -9.66 29.45
C GLU A 78 -1.96 -8.42 28.57
N THR A 79 -2.07 -8.59 27.25
CA THR A 79 -2.13 -7.48 26.29
C THR A 79 -3.34 -6.60 26.55
N PHE A 80 -4.51 -7.19 26.82
CA PHE A 80 -5.72 -6.45 27.19
C PHE A 80 -5.66 -5.86 28.61
N ALA A 81 -4.84 -6.44 29.49
CA ALA A 81 -4.50 -5.84 30.80
C ALA A 81 -3.46 -4.71 30.69
N GLY A 82 -2.96 -4.41 29.48
CA GLY A 82 -2.06 -3.29 29.20
C GLY A 82 -0.59 -3.68 29.01
N ALA A 83 -0.27 -4.96 28.84
CA ALA A 83 1.09 -5.37 28.47
C ALA A 83 1.48 -4.74 27.11
N GLU A 84 2.71 -4.24 27.04
CA GLU A 84 3.24 -3.72 25.78
C GLU A 84 3.46 -4.87 24.80
N LEU A 85 2.87 -4.76 23.62
CA LEU A 85 3.26 -5.60 22.49
C LEU A 85 4.76 -5.44 22.22
N PRO A 86 5.45 -6.48 21.72
CA PRO A 86 6.84 -6.40 21.33
C PRO A 86 7.01 -5.15 20.49
N LYS A 87 7.92 -4.26 20.91
CA LYS A 87 8.26 -3.09 20.10
C LYS A 87 8.55 -3.62 18.72
N LYS A 88 7.75 -3.16 17.74
CA LYS A 88 8.00 -3.41 16.33
C LYS A 88 9.50 -3.20 16.15
N ARG A 89 10.28 -4.25 15.88
CA ARG A 89 11.46 -4.01 15.04
C ARG A 89 10.87 -3.25 13.87
N ASN A 90 11.40 -2.08 13.54
CA ASN A 90 10.84 -1.11 12.58
C ASN A 90 10.83 -1.65 11.14
N SER A 91 10.38 -2.89 10.96
CA SER A 91 10.42 -3.75 9.79
C SER A 91 9.06 -4.41 9.62
N GLY A 92 7.99 -3.75 10.06
CA GLY A 92 6.60 -4.17 9.91
C GLY A 92 5.87 -3.30 8.90
N ILE A 93 5.91 -3.73 7.63
CA ILE A 93 5.24 -3.26 6.41
C ILE A 93 5.03 -1.78 6.29
N GLY A 94 5.70 -1.18 5.30
CA GLY A 94 5.20 0.05 4.71
C GLY A 94 5.35 1.28 5.61
N ALA A 95 6.27 1.22 6.58
CA ALA A 95 6.94 2.43 7.00
C ALA A 95 7.42 3.12 5.72
N LEU A 96 7.02 4.38 5.53
CA LEU A 96 7.30 5.10 4.30
C LEU A 96 8.80 5.10 3.96
N ASP A 97 9.66 5.05 4.99
CA ASP A 97 11.10 4.92 4.84
C ASP A 97 11.57 3.59 4.25
N GLU A 98 10.90 2.46 4.57
CA GLU A 98 11.21 1.15 3.99
C GLU A 98 10.79 1.09 2.51
N VAL A 99 9.60 1.61 2.19
CA VAL A 99 9.12 1.70 0.79
C VAL A 99 10.06 2.59 -0.02
N LYS A 100 10.45 3.73 0.55
CA LYS A 100 11.44 4.64 -0.02
C LYS A 100 12.78 3.95 -0.25
N ALA A 101 13.32 3.27 0.75
CA ALA A 101 14.60 2.56 0.66
C ALA A 101 14.57 1.44 -0.40
N SER A 102 13.46 0.70 -0.47
CA SER A 102 13.25 -0.36 -1.46
C SER A 102 13.19 0.22 -2.87
N LEU A 103 12.42 1.30 -3.06
CA LEU A 103 12.30 1.98 -4.35
C LEU A 103 13.65 2.53 -4.83
N CYS A 104 14.39 3.24 -3.97
CA CYS A 104 15.72 3.74 -4.28
C CYS A 104 16.69 2.60 -4.64
N SER A 105 16.66 1.51 -3.87
CA SER A 105 17.54 0.36 -4.09
C SER A 105 17.28 -0.29 -5.46
N ILE A 106 16.02 -0.41 -5.88
CA ILE A 106 15.67 -0.91 -7.22
C ILE A 106 16.16 0.02 -8.34
N PHE A 107 16.05 1.34 -8.17
CA PHE A 107 16.60 2.29 -9.13
C PHE A 107 18.13 2.20 -9.24
N THR A 108 18.82 2.02 -8.11
CA THR A 108 20.28 1.84 -8.11
C THR A 108 20.71 0.59 -8.89
N LEU A 109 19.92 -0.48 -8.88
CA LEU A 109 20.23 -1.70 -9.65
C LEU A 109 20.26 -1.50 -11.17
N VAL A 110 19.63 -0.44 -11.68
CA VAL A 110 19.66 -0.06 -13.10
C VAL A 110 20.56 1.18 -13.35
N GLY A 111 21.44 1.49 -12.40
CA GLY A 111 22.39 2.60 -12.53
C GLY A 111 21.79 3.98 -12.26
N ILE A 112 20.57 4.06 -11.73
CA ILE A 112 19.89 5.33 -11.42
C ILE A 112 20.10 5.65 -9.95
N ASN A 113 20.98 6.62 -9.68
CA ASN A 113 21.20 7.17 -8.34
C ASN A 113 20.26 8.35 -8.10
N HIS A 114 19.01 8.04 -7.79
CA HIS A 114 17.98 9.05 -7.50
C HIS A 114 17.55 8.99 -6.04
N PRO A 115 18.01 9.91 -5.17
CA PRO A 115 17.51 9.97 -3.81
C PRO A 115 16.10 10.56 -3.80
N ILE A 116 15.18 9.89 -3.10
CA ILE A 116 13.91 10.48 -2.71
C ILE A 116 14.20 11.35 -1.48
N GLU A 117 13.98 12.65 -1.55
CA GLU A 117 14.44 13.56 -0.49
C GLU A 117 13.55 13.45 0.74
N SER A 118 12.23 13.33 0.53
CA SER A 118 11.23 13.36 1.58
C SER A 118 10.11 12.37 1.31
N THR A 119 9.53 11.81 2.38
CA THR A 119 8.29 11.01 2.29
C THR A 119 7.07 11.83 1.89
N ASN A 120 7.19 13.17 1.91
CA ASN A 120 6.17 14.10 1.41
C ASN A 120 6.38 14.55 -0.04
N GLU A 121 7.45 14.09 -0.71
CA GLU A 121 7.66 14.38 -2.12
C GLU A 121 6.51 13.82 -2.96
N LEU A 122 5.93 14.64 -3.85
CA LEU A 122 4.69 14.31 -4.57
C LEU A 122 4.76 12.97 -5.33
N ARG A 123 5.88 12.69 -6.00
CA ARG A 123 6.06 11.44 -6.77
C ARG A 123 6.06 10.21 -5.87
N PHE A 124 6.67 10.34 -4.69
CA PHE A 124 6.68 9.27 -3.70
C PHE A 124 5.31 9.09 -3.05
N ARG A 125 4.60 10.19 -2.79
CA ARG A 125 3.21 10.14 -2.30
C ARG A 125 2.28 9.46 -3.31
N ASP A 126 2.41 9.77 -4.60
CA ASP A 126 1.67 9.09 -5.68
C ASP A 126 1.93 7.56 -5.63
N PHE A 127 3.19 7.17 -5.47
CA PHE A 127 3.59 5.77 -5.37
C PHE A 127 2.93 5.08 -4.17
N VAL A 128 3.01 5.70 -2.99
CA VAL A 128 2.42 5.17 -1.75
C VAL A 128 0.90 5.09 -1.83
N PHE A 129 0.26 6.08 -2.44
CA PHE A 129 -1.19 6.08 -2.64
C PHE A 129 -1.63 4.90 -3.50
N CYS A 130 -0.99 4.68 -4.65
CA CYS A 130 -1.21 3.49 -5.47
C CYS A 130 -0.94 2.18 -4.70
N LEU A 131 0.15 2.12 -3.93
CA LEU A 131 0.52 0.93 -3.15
C LEU A 131 -0.52 0.60 -2.07
N ILE A 132 -1.05 1.61 -1.36
CA ILE A 132 -2.09 1.42 -0.35
C ILE A 132 -3.34 0.81 -0.96
N PHE A 133 -3.84 1.36 -2.07
CA PHE A 133 -5.03 0.81 -2.73
C PHE A 133 -4.78 -0.56 -3.35
N LEU A 134 -3.59 -0.79 -3.93
CA LEU A 134 -3.21 -2.11 -4.44
C LEU A 134 -3.29 -3.16 -3.32
N LEU A 135 -2.69 -2.88 -2.17
CA LEU A 135 -2.73 -3.79 -1.01
C LEU A 135 -4.13 -3.92 -0.41
N GLY A 136 -4.92 -2.85 -0.40
CA GLY A 136 -6.29 -2.84 0.11
C GLY A 136 -7.25 -3.78 -0.60
N ASN A 137 -6.88 -4.29 -1.77
CA ASN A 137 -7.66 -5.27 -2.53
C ASN A 137 -7.33 -6.73 -2.16
N PHE A 138 -6.46 -6.95 -1.18
CA PHE A 138 -6.06 -8.29 -0.74
C PHE A 138 -6.47 -8.57 0.70
N ARG A 139 -6.38 -9.86 1.07
CA ARG A 139 -6.51 -10.34 2.45
C ARG A 139 -5.13 -10.71 2.97
N LEU A 140 -4.84 -10.46 4.24
CA LEU A 140 -3.63 -10.96 4.89
C LEU A 140 -3.86 -12.34 5.49
N LYS A 141 -2.91 -13.25 5.29
CA LYS A 141 -2.90 -14.52 5.99
C LYS A 141 -2.13 -14.39 7.30
N MET A 142 -2.82 -14.51 8.43
CA MET A 142 -2.30 -14.37 9.78
C MET A 142 -2.68 -15.59 10.61
N ASN A 143 -1.68 -16.34 11.10
CA ASN A 143 -1.87 -17.58 11.87
C ASN A 143 -2.94 -18.54 11.29
N GLY A 144 -2.95 -18.71 9.96
CA GLY A 144 -3.92 -19.55 9.26
C GLY A 144 -5.28 -18.91 8.97
N GLN A 145 -5.57 -17.73 9.50
CA GLN A 145 -6.77 -16.94 9.22
C GLN A 145 -6.55 -15.98 8.03
N LEU A 146 -7.62 -15.69 7.29
CA LEU A 146 -7.64 -14.64 6.27
C LEU A 146 -8.31 -13.39 6.82
N VAL A 147 -7.54 -12.32 6.96
CA VAL A 147 -7.98 -11.06 7.54
C VAL A 147 -8.14 -10.03 6.43
N GLU A 148 -9.29 -9.36 6.38
CA GLU A 148 -9.52 -8.30 5.41
C GLU A 148 -8.70 -7.06 5.73
N ILE A 149 -8.10 -6.47 4.69
CA ILE A 149 -7.38 -5.21 4.80
C ILE A 149 -8.37 -4.07 4.60
N GLN A 150 -8.36 -3.13 5.53
CA GLN A 150 -9.21 -1.95 5.50
C GLN A 150 -8.43 -0.75 4.96
N VAL A 151 -8.99 -0.09 3.96
CA VAL A 151 -8.50 1.19 3.44
C VAL A 151 -9.44 2.28 3.91
N LYS A 152 -8.93 3.18 4.75
CA LYS A 152 -9.72 4.30 5.28
C LYS A 152 -9.18 5.64 4.80
N TYR A 153 -10.05 6.41 4.17
CA TYR A 153 -9.75 7.73 3.63
C TYR A 153 -10.41 8.82 4.47
N GLY A 154 -9.59 9.68 5.07
CA GLY A 154 -9.98 10.88 5.80
C GLY A 154 -8.89 11.93 5.62
N ASN A 155 -8.48 12.63 6.68
CA ASN A 155 -7.32 13.51 6.61
C ASN A 155 -6.06 12.78 6.12
N GLY A 156 -5.88 11.54 6.58
CA GLY A 156 -4.90 10.59 6.06
C GLY A 156 -5.58 9.44 5.31
N LEU A 157 -4.79 8.75 4.50
CA LEU A 157 -5.13 7.45 3.94
C LEU A 157 -4.43 6.39 4.76
N SER A 158 -5.20 5.53 5.43
CA SER A 158 -4.66 4.46 6.27
C SER A 158 -5.01 3.09 5.71
N LEU A 159 -4.04 2.18 5.85
CA LEU A 159 -4.18 0.77 5.55
C LEU A 159 -4.04 0.02 6.88
N SER A 160 -5.03 -0.76 7.28
CA SER A 160 -5.03 -1.47 8.57
C SER A 160 -5.70 -2.84 8.48
N VAL A 161 -5.46 -3.67 9.48
CA VAL A 161 -6.16 -4.94 9.69
C VAL A 161 -6.65 -5.05 11.13
N SER A 162 -7.69 -5.85 11.33
CA SER A 162 -8.21 -6.23 12.64
C SER A 162 -8.12 -7.74 12.77
N TYR A 163 -7.14 -8.23 13.52
CA TYR A 163 -6.90 -9.66 13.75
C TYR A 163 -7.61 -10.12 15.02
N GLU A 164 -8.29 -11.26 14.98
CA GLU A 164 -8.89 -11.87 16.16
C GLU A 164 -7.98 -12.96 16.71
N SER A 165 -7.75 -12.97 18.03
CA SER A 165 -6.94 -13.97 18.70
C SER A 165 -7.42 -15.38 18.34
N ALA A 166 -6.49 -16.26 17.96
CA ALA A 166 -6.81 -17.65 17.65
C ALA A 166 -7.30 -18.42 18.89
N SER A 167 -6.93 -17.96 20.08
CA SER A 167 -7.20 -18.61 21.36
C SER A 167 -8.36 -17.96 22.12
N TYR A 168 -8.74 -16.72 21.81
CA TYR A 168 -9.72 -15.95 22.56
C TYR A 168 -10.73 -15.22 21.67
N ASP A 169 -11.98 -15.69 21.69
CA ASP A 169 -13.11 -15.06 20.99
C ASP A 169 -13.28 -13.59 21.41
N ARG A 170 -13.58 -12.73 20.43
CA ARG A 170 -13.82 -11.28 20.56
C ARG A 170 -12.64 -10.44 21.05
N HIS A 171 -11.44 -10.99 21.03
CA HIS A 171 -10.23 -10.24 21.37
C HIS A 171 -9.50 -9.85 20.10
N TYR A 172 -9.66 -8.58 19.71
CA TYR A 172 -9.12 -8.05 18.46
C TYR A 172 -7.87 -7.21 18.68
N LEU A 173 -6.85 -7.47 17.86
CA LEU A 173 -5.68 -6.63 17.69
C LEU A 173 -5.80 -5.82 16.39
N SER A 174 -5.82 -4.49 16.52
CA SER A 174 -5.78 -3.60 15.35
C SER A 174 -4.33 -3.26 14.99
N LEU A 175 -3.94 -3.56 13.75
CA LEU A 175 -2.61 -3.28 13.23
C LEU A 175 -2.71 -2.30 12.06
N LYS A 176 -2.09 -1.13 12.23
CA LYS A 176 -1.87 -0.19 11.13
C LYS A 176 -0.68 -0.67 10.29
N LEU A 177 -0.96 -0.94 9.01
CA LEU A 177 0.00 -1.34 8.00
C LEU A 177 0.71 -0.09 7.46
N MET A 178 -0.02 0.84 6.86
CA MET A 178 0.53 2.05 6.26
C MET A 178 -0.30 3.28 6.57
N LEU A 179 0.34 4.44 6.53
CA LEU A 179 -0.31 5.74 6.70
C LEU A 179 0.31 6.77 5.77
N LEU A 180 -0.52 7.36 4.92
CA LEU A 180 -0.19 8.53 4.12
C LEU A 180 -0.99 9.72 4.66
N CYS A 181 -0.33 10.66 5.32
CA CYS A 181 -0.99 11.83 5.92
C CYS A 181 -1.34 12.91 4.87
N GLY A 182 -2.32 13.76 5.21
CA GLY A 182 -2.65 14.96 4.44
C GLY A 182 -3.20 14.70 3.04
N VAL A 183 -3.89 13.58 2.83
CA VAL A 183 -4.57 13.29 1.55
C VAL A 183 -5.85 14.13 1.39
N TRP A 184 -6.52 14.46 2.50
CA TRP A 184 -7.66 15.39 2.52
C TRP A 184 -7.55 16.39 3.68
N PRO A 185 -6.69 17.41 3.55
CA PRO A 185 -6.42 18.37 4.64
C PRO A 185 -7.66 19.10 5.14
N GLN A 186 -8.66 19.30 4.27
CA GLN A 186 -9.92 19.97 4.60
C GLN A 186 -10.93 19.06 5.33
N CYS A 187 -10.60 17.79 5.57
CA CYS A 187 -11.39 16.93 6.44
C CYS A 187 -11.20 17.38 7.90
N ILE A 188 -12.10 18.26 8.36
CA ILE A 188 -12.04 18.90 9.69
C ILE A 188 -12.50 17.95 10.81
N SER A 189 -13.38 17.00 10.50
CA SER A 189 -13.81 16.00 11.48
C SER A 189 -12.71 14.97 11.67
N SER A 190 -12.22 14.83 12.91
CA SER A 190 -11.30 13.76 13.32
C SER A 190 -11.88 12.36 13.13
N ASP A 191 -13.21 12.26 13.04
CA ASP A 191 -13.95 11.00 13.09
C ASP A 191 -14.48 10.57 11.71
N TYR A 192 -14.41 11.45 10.71
CA TYR A 192 -14.84 11.09 9.37
C TYR A 192 -13.75 10.30 8.65
N GLU A 193 -14.03 9.02 8.46
CA GLU A 193 -13.25 8.12 7.61
C GLU A 193 -14.21 7.38 6.66
N LYS A 194 -13.86 7.32 5.39
CA LYS A 194 -14.57 6.51 4.41
C LYS A 194 -13.81 5.21 4.16
N ASP A 195 -14.50 4.09 4.31
CA ASP A 195 -14.03 2.79 3.84
C ASP A 195 -14.05 2.76 2.30
N LEU A 196 -12.89 2.47 1.71
CA LEU A 196 -12.68 2.40 0.26
C LEU A 196 -12.23 1.00 -0.21
N SER A 197 -12.92 -0.03 0.25
CA SER A 197 -12.84 -1.38 -0.32
C SER A 197 -13.33 -1.43 -1.78
N GLY A 198 -12.59 -2.12 -2.65
CA GLY A 198 -12.96 -2.31 -4.06
C GLY A 198 -12.70 -1.08 -4.95
N TYR A 199 -11.64 -0.32 -4.66
CA TYR A 199 -11.20 0.82 -5.44
C TYR A 199 -9.87 0.54 -6.14
N ILE A 200 -9.69 1.17 -7.30
CA ILE A 200 -8.46 1.19 -8.09
C ILE A 200 -8.01 2.64 -8.32
N VAL A 201 -6.70 2.87 -8.25
CA VAL A 201 -6.11 4.18 -8.46
C VAL A 201 -5.79 4.38 -9.92
N ARG A 202 -6.33 5.47 -10.49
CA ARG A 202 -6.11 5.88 -11.86
C ARG A 202 -5.57 7.31 -11.94
N ARG A 203 -4.78 7.54 -12.97
CA ARG A 203 -4.35 8.88 -13.36
C ARG A 203 -5.31 9.43 -14.40
N PHE A 204 -5.92 10.56 -14.09
CA PHE A 204 -6.90 11.21 -14.95
C PHE A 204 -6.22 12.09 -16.00
N SER A 205 -6.96 12.48 -17.04
CA SER A 205 -6.44 13.30 -18.15
C SER A 205 -5.90 14.67 -17.72
N ASN A 206 -6.38 15.19 -16.59
CA ASN A 206 -5.88 16.42 -15.97
C ASN A 206 -4.59 16.24 -15.16
N GLY A 207 -4.01 15.05 -15.15
CA GLY A 207 -2.78 14.73 -14.44
C GLY A 207 -2.95 14.62 -12.92
N ASN A 208 -4.17 14.40 -12.41
CA ASN A 208 -4.39 14.12 -11.00
C ASN A 208 -4.54 12.61 -10.76
N LEU A 209 -4.14 12.15 -9.57
CA LEU A 209 -4.36 10.77 -9.13
C LEU A 209 -5.64 10.69 -8.30
N GLY A 210 -6.46 9.66 -8.53
CA GLY A 210 -7.61 9.40 -7.67
C GLY A 210 -8.02 7.94 -7.68
N ALA A 211 -8.60 7.50 -6.57
CA ALA A 211 -9.18 6.17 -6.46
C ALA A 211 -10.64 6.19 -6.95
N ILE A 212 -11.00 5.23 -7.80
CA ILE A 212 -12.35 5.01 -8.31
C ILE A 212 -12.80 3.58 -8.03
N PRO A 213 -14.12 3.33 -7.86
CA PRO A 213 -14.63 1.96 -7.78
C PRO A 213 -14.29 1.17 -9.05
N TYR A 214 -13.94 -0.11 -8.92
CA TYR A 214 -13.61 -0.98 -10.07
C TYR A 214 -14.66 -0.97 -11.18
N ARG A 215 -15.94 -0.84 -10.85
CA ARG A 215 -17.05 -0.77 -11.83
C ARG A 215 -16.97 0.44 -12.78
N LEU A 216 -16.20 1.46 -12.43
CA LEU A 216 -15.99 2.66 -13.25
C LEU A 216 -14.65 2.61 -14.01
N ASP A 217 -13.83 1.59 -13.78
CA ASP A 217 -12.56 1.41 -14.46
C ASP A 217 -12.79 0.87 -15.88
N VAL A 218 -12.33 1.64 -16.87
CA VAL A 218 -12.47 1.30 -18.29
C VAL A 218 -11.09 1.38 -18.96
N PRO A 219 -10.81 0.56 -20.00
CA PRO A 219 -9.48 0.45 -20.60
C PRO A 219 -8.85 1.78 -21.08
N ASP A 220 -9.68 2.77 -21.42
CA ASP A 220 -9.25 4.09 -21.89
C ASP A 220 -9.88 5.20 -21.03
N LEU A 221 -9.60 5.18 -19.73
CA LEU A 221 -10.05 6.23 -18.80
C LEU A 221 -9.39 7.58 -19.11
N ASN A 222 -9.85 8.26 -20.15
CA ASN A 222 -9.40 9.58 -20.57
C ASN A 222 -10.35 10.70 -20.10
N ALA A 223 -11.00 10.47 -18.97
CA ALA A 223 -11.91 11.42 -18.37
C ALA A 223 -11.13 12.38 -17.46
N ASP A 224 -11.57 13.65 -17.41
CA ASP A 224 -11.13 14.56 -16.35
C ASP A 224 -11.78 14.11 -15.04
N MET A 225 -11.03 14.10 -13.94
CA MET A 225 -11.53 13.78 -12.60
C MET A 225 -12.80 14.58 -12.23
N ARG A 226 -12.90 15.84 -12.69
CA ARG A 226 -14.03 16.75 -12.43
C ARG A 226 -15.32 16.34 -13.15
N SER A 227 -15.25 15.45 -14.14
CA SER A 227 -16.42 14.94 -14.85
C SER A 227 -17.23 13.93 -14.02
N TYR A 228 -16.64 13.42 -12.92
CA TYR A 228 -17.31 12.48 -12.04
C TYR A 228 -18.13 13.19 -10.97
N GLU A 229 -19.24 12.57 -10.58
CA GLU A 229 -20.03 13.03 -9.46
C GLU A 229 -19.22 13.03 -8.15
N ARG A 230 -19.55 13.97 -7.27
CA ARG A 230 -18.90 14.08 -5.96
C ARG A 230 -19.07 12.78 -5.17
N GLY A 231 -17.97 12.28 -4.62
CA GLY A 231 -17.95 11.02 -3.86
C GLY A 231 -17.73 9.76 -4.70
N MET A 232 -17.62 9.89 -6.03
CA MET A 232 -17.22 8.77 -6.91
C MET A 232 -15.71 8.64 -7.06
N VAL A 233 -14.97 9.77 -6.94
CA VAL A 233 -13.50 9.78 -6.99
C VAL A 233 -12.96 10.28 -5.66
N TRP A 234 -11.95 9.58 -5.14
CA TRP A 234 -11.21 9.96 -3.94
C TRP A 234 -9.80 10.41 -4.34
N PRO A 235 -9.55 11.74 -4.42
CA PRO A 235 -8.31 12.26 -4.98
C PRO A 235 -7.13 12.12 -4.02
N LEU A 236 -5.91 12.04 -4.55
CA LEU A 236 -4.72 12.43 -3.80
C LEU A 236 -4.51 13.93 -3.98
N ASN A 237 -4.45 14.68 -2.89
CA ASN A 237 -4.19 16.12 -2.96
C ASN A 237 -2.72 16.41 -3.35
N ASP A 238 -2.55 17.23 -4.38
CA ASP A 238 -1.26 17.62 -4.97
C ASP A 238 -0.57 18.81 -4.26
N TYR A 239 -1.11 19.28 -3.13
CA TYR A 239 -0.60 20.44 -2.36
C TYR A 239 -0.35 21.70 -3.18
N LYS A 240 -1.12 21.94 -4.25
CA LYS A 240 -1.19 23.27 -4.86
C LYS A 240 -2.05 24.16 -3.96
N PHE A 241 -1.43 24.72 -2.92
CA PHE A 241 -1.96 25.89 -2.22
C PHE A 241 -1.56 27.15 -2.97
#